data_AF-A0A924NAG6-F1
#
_entry.id   AF-A0A924NAG6-F1
#
_cell.length_a   1.000
_cell.length_b   1.000
_cell.length_c   1.000
_cell.angle_alpha   90.00
_cell.angle_beta   90.00
_cell.angle_gamma   90.00
#
_symmetry.space_group_name_H-M   'P 1'
#
loop_
_entity.id
_entity.type
_entity.pdbx_description
1 polymer ?
#
loop_
_entity_poly.entity_id
_entity_poly.type
_entity_poly.pdbx_seq_one_letter_code
_entity_poly.pdbx_strand_id
1 'polypeptide(L)' 'MEHGRLFIDSAGVEWEVYDESQWSIAMALDWDYPPQVDDFGLLFDSPVGKRRVFPCPNGWQSLSDSELEALLHRARSLT' A
#
# COMPACT_ATOMS: atom_id res chain seq x y z
N MET A 1 9.51 7.09 12.55
CA MET A 1 9.48 6.12 11.45
C MET A 1 8.03 5.74 11.33
N GLU A 2 7.31 6.32 10.38
CA GLU A 2 5.89 5.99 10.18
C GLU A 2 5.81 4.54 9.68
N HIS A 3 5.12 3.70 10.45
CA HIS A 3 5.23 2.25 10.40
C HIS A 3 4.39 1.70 9.25
N GLY A 4 5.04 1.31 8.15
CA GLY A 4 4.45 0.37 7.21
C GLY A 4 4.02 -0.90 7.96
N ARG A 5 2.87 -1.46 7.60
CA ARG A 5 2.43 -2.74 8.18
C ARG A 5 2.86 -3.88 7.27
N LEU A 6 3.48 -4.89 7.86
CA LEU A 6 3.79 -6.13 7.16
C LEU A 6 2.64 -7.14 7.32
N PHE A 7 2.31 -7.83 6.24
CA PHE A 7 1.48 -9.05 6.28
C PHE A 7 1.95 -10.03 5.20
N ILE A 8 1.55 -11.30 5.35
CA ILE A 8 1.82 -12.36 4.37
C ILE A 8 0.48 -12.78 3.75
N ASP A 9 0.39 -12.79 2.43
CA ASP A 9 -0.83 -13.22 1.72
C ASP A 9 -0.98 -14.77 1.69
N SER A 10 -2.10 -15.26 1.18
CA SER A 10 -2.37 -16.71 1.09
C SER A 10 -1.43 -17.45 0.13
N ALA A 11 -0.71 -16.74 -0.74
CA ALA A 11 0.32 -17.28 -1.62
C ALA A 11 1.71 -17.32 -0.97
N GLY A 12 1.85 -16.80 0.26
CA GLY A 12 3.11 -16.74 0.99
C GLY A 12 4.01 -15.57 0.61
N VAL A 13 3.46 -14.55 -0.05
CA VAL A 13 4.19 -13.32 -0.40
C VAL A 13 4.11 -12.34 0.76
N GLU A 14 5.25 -11.81 1.18
CA GLU A 14 5.32 -10.73 2.16
C GLU A 14 5.07 -9.38 1.47
N TRP A 15 4.18 -8.60 2.06
CA TRP A 15 3.78 -7.28 1.59
C TRP A 15 3.97 -6.25 2.71
N GLU A 16 4.61 -5.14 2.36
CA GLU A 16 4.66 -3.94 3.20
C GLU A 16 3.61 -2.94 2.72
N VAL A 17 2.77 -2.49 3.64
CA VAL A 17 1.60 -1.66 3.35
C VAL A 17 1.83 -0.26 3.88
N TYR A 18 1.67 0.73 3.00
CA TYR A 18 1.88 2.14 3.32
C TYR A 18 0.67 2.99 2.99
N ASP A 19 0.41 3.97 3.85
CA ASP A 19 -0.59 5.01 3.62
C ASP A 19 0.08 6.24 2.98
N GLU A 20 -0.31 6.57 1.75
CA GLU A 20 0.29 7.71 1.04
C GLU A 20 -0.02 9.06 1.68
N SER A 21 -1.08 9.14 2.50
CA SER A 21 -1.39 10.38 3.23
C SER A 21 -0.38 10.68 4.35
N GLN A 22 0.36 9.66 4.79
CA GLN A 22 1.42 9.76 5.80
C GLN A 22 2.81 9.88 5.17
N TRP A 23 2.90 9.98 3.84
CA TRP A 23 4.20 10.08 3.20
C TRP A 23 4.82 11.46 3.41
N SER A 24 6.08 11.43 3.86
CA SER A 24 6.93 12.61 3.75
C SER A 24 7.21 12.92 2.27
N ILE A 25 7.49 14.19 1.96
CA ILE A 25 7.91 14.63 0.61
C ILE A 25 9.15 13.85 0.14
N ALA A 26 10.07 13.52 1.06
CA ALA A 26 11.26 12.75 0.74
C ALA A 26 10.91 11.32 0.28
N MET A 27 9.94 10.67 0.94
CA MET A 27 9.44 9.36 0.48
C MET A 27 8.76 9.51 -0.88
N ALA A 28 7.84 10.47 -1.05
CA ALA A 28 7.13 10.64 -2.32
C ALA A 28 8.06 10.88 -3.54
N LEU A 29 9.26 11.43 -3.32
CA LEU A 29 10.27 11.62 -4.37
C LEU A 29 11.11 10.37 -4.68
N ASP A 30 11.13 9.39 -3.78
CA ASP A 30 11.90 8.15 -3.92
C ASP A 30 11.14 7.07 -4.73
N TRP A 31 9.82 7.24 -4.88
CA TRP A 31 9.01 6.34 -5.70
C TRP A 31 8.91 6.85 -7.14
N ASP A 32 9.10 5.95 -8.12
CA ASP A 32 9.04 6.20 -9.57
C ASP A 32 7.65 6.62 -10.10
N TYR A 33 6.69 6.91 -9.23
CA TYR A 33 5.32 7.26 -9.61
C TYR A 33 4.83 8.49 -8.85
N PRO A 34 4.09 9.38 -9.53
CA PRO A 34 3.57 10.56 -8.87
C PRO A 34 2.54 10.15 -7.80
N PRO A 35 2.60 10.75 -6.59
CA PRO A 35 1.47 10.68 -5.67
C PRO A 35 0.26 11.32 -6.37
N GLN A 36 -0.92 10.71 -6.24
CA GLN A 36 -2.13 11.37 -6.71
C GLN A 36 -2.45 12.52 -5.76
N VAL A 37 -2.46 13.74 -6.30
CA VAL A 37 -2.50 14.99 -5.54
C VAL A 37 -3.84 15.19 -4.84
N ASP A 38 -4.90 14.53 -5.32
CA ASP A 38 -6.27 14.70 -4.86
C ASP A 38 -6.82 13.52 -4.02
N ASP A 39 -6.25 12.32 -4.15
CA ASP A 39 -6.67 11.10 -3.44
C ASP A 39 -5.46 10.23 -3.08
N PHE A 40 -5.09 10.20 -1.80
CA PHE A 40 -4.03 9.31 -1.30
C PHE A 40 -4.48 7.85 -1.36
N GLY A 41 -3.62 6.99 -1.88
CA GLY A 41 -3.86 5.55 -1.96
C GLY A 41 -3.29 4.78 -0.78
N LEU A 42 -3.69 3.53 -0.68
CA LEU A 42 -3.00 2.53 0.13
C LEU A 42 -2.10 1.72 -0.81
N LEU A 43 -0.81 1.70 -0.52
CA LEU A 43 0.20 1.05 -1.32
C LEU A 43 0.60 -0.28 -0.70
N PHE A 44 0.75 -1.29 -1.54
CA PHE A 44 1.30 -2.60 -1.24
C PHE A 44 2.63 -2.74 -1.97
N ASP A 45 3.72 -2.94 -1.24
CA ASP A 45 5.04 -3.18 -1.78
C ASP A 45 5.53 -4.59 -1.46
N SER A 46 6.12 -5.23 -2.45
CA SER A 46 6.78 -6.53 -2.30
C SER A 46 7.88 -6.69 -3.37
N PRO A 47 8.81 -7.63 -3.19
CA PRO A 47 9.78 -7.98 -4.23
C PRO A 47 9.14 -8.48 -5.53
N VAL A 48 7.89 -8.96 -5.50
CA VAL A 48 7.17 -9.45 -6.69
C VAL A 48 6.40 -8.35 -7.42
N GLY A 49 6.34 -7.15 -6.85
CA GLY A 49 5.75 -5.97 -7.48
C GLY A 49 5.07 -5.03 -6.50
N LYS A 50 4.70 -3.87 -7.02
CA LYS A 50 4.00 -2.81 -6.27
C LYS A 50 2.55 -2.73 -6.76
N ARG A 51 1.61 -2.56 -5.83
CA ARG A 51 0.18 -2.40 -6.14
C ARG A 51 -0.42 -1.29 -5.31
N ARG A 52 -1.43 -0.61 -5.85
CA ARG A 52 -2.09 0.50 -5.15
C ARG A 52 -3.60 0.39 -5.24
N VAL A 53 -4.27 0.60 -4.12
CA VAL A 53 -5.73 0.75 -4.06
C VAL A 53 -6.09 2.20 -3.77
N PHE A 54 -7.12 2.70 -4.46
CA PHE A 54 -7.65 4.04 -4.27
C PHE A 54 -9.17 3.99 -4.02
N PRO A 55 -9.68 4.87 -3.14
CA PRO A 55 -8.92 5.67 -2.17
C PRO A 55 -8.32 4.78 -1.05
N CYS A 56 -7.41 5.32 -0.23
CA CYS A 56 -6.95 4.65 0.99
C CYS A 56 -8.16 4.31 1.90
N PRO A 57 -8.38 3.03 2.28
CA PRO A 57 -9.48 2.67 3.17
C PRO A 57 -9.28 3.25 4.58
N ASN A 58 -10.34 3.87 5.13
CA ASN A 58 -10.32 4.32 6.51
C ASN A 58 -10.07 3.16 7.47
N GLY A 59 -9.15 3.33 8.42
CA GLY A 59 -8.86 2.32 9.44
C GLY A 59 -8.17 1.06 8.91
N TRP A 60 -7.51 1.12 7.74
CA TRP A 60 -6.82 -0.03 7.14
C TRP A 60 -5.84 -0.73 8.09
N GLN A 61 -5.23 0.02 9.01
CA GLN A 61 -4.30 -0.51 10.01
C GLN A 61 -4.94 -1.55 10.95
N SER A 62 -6.25 -1.46 11.17
CA SER A 62 -7.01 -2.37 12.04
C SER A 62 -7.61 -3.57 11.29
N LEU A 63 -7.46 -3.65 9.97
CA LEU A 63 -7.98 -4.75 9.17
C LEU A 63 -7.23 -6.06 9.47
N SER A 64 -7.91 -7.19 9.34
CA SER A 64 -7.25 -8.50 9.34
C SER A 64 -6.38 -8.69 8.08
N ASP A 65 -5.45 -9.64 8.12
CA ASP A 65 -4.61 -9.96 6.96
C ASP A 65 -5.45 -10.42 5.76
N SER A 66 -6.56 -11.14 5.99
CA SER A 66 -7.50 -11.53 4.94
C SER A 66 -8.22 -10.35 4.30
N GLU A 67 -8.52 -9.30 5.07
CA GLU A 67 -9.10 -8.06 4.55
C GLU A 67 -8.05 -7.24 3.77
N LEU A 68 -6.80 -7.21 4.23
CA LEU A 68 -5.69 -6.61 3.48
C LEU A 68 -5.44 -7.35 2.16
N GLU A 69 -5.50 -8.67 2.17
CA GLU A 69 -5.39 -9.49 0.95
C GLU A 69 -6.54 -9.22 -0.02
N ALA A 70 -7.78 -9.07 0.47
CA ALA A 70 -8.91 -8.69 -0.37
C ALA A 70 -8.70 -7.30 -1.01
N LEU A 71 -8.08 -6.36 -0.30
CA LEU A 71 -7.70 -5.05 -0.85
C LEU A 71 -6.57 -5.18 -1.88
N LEU A 72 -5.56 -6.00 -1.61
CA LEU A 72 -4.45 -6.30 -2.52
C LEU A 72 -4.94 -6.88 -3.86
N HIS A 73 -5.96 -7.74 -3.84
CA HIS A 73 -6.57 -8.29 -5.05
C HIS A 73 -7.35 -7.26 -5.88
N ARG A 74 -7.83 -6.19 -5.23
CA ARG A 74 -8.52 -5.07 -5.89
C ARG A 74 -7.56 -3.96 -6.32
N ALA A 75 -6.35 -3.95 -5.77
CA ALA A 75 -5.31 -2.97 -6.07
C ALA A 75 -4.83 -3.12 -7.51
N ARG A 76 -4.51 -1.98 -8.14
CA ARG A 76 -3.92 -1.95 -9.48
C ARG A 76 -2.41 -2.11 -9.37
N SER A 77 -1.81 -2.93 -10.22
CA SER A 77 -0.37 -2.99 -10.35
C SER A 77 0.20 -1.65 -10.80
N LEU A 78 1.27 -1.21 -10.15
CA LEU A 78 2.08 -0.10 -10.60
C LEU A 78 3.18 -0.70 -11.48
N THR A 79 3.15 -0.38 -12.77
CA THR A 79 4.15 -0.80 -13.77
C THR A 79 5.22 0.25 -13.94
#